data_AF-A0A838VKD3-F1
#
_entry.id   AF-A0A838VKD3-F1
#
_cell.length_a   1.000
_cell.length_b   1.000
_cell.length_c   1.000
_cell.angle_alpha   90.00
_cell.angle_beta   90.00
_cell.angle_gamma   90.00
#
_symmetry.space_group_name_H-M   'P 1'
#
loop_
_entity.id
_entity.type
_entity.pdbx_description
1 polymer ?
#
loop_
_entity_poly.entity_id
_entity_poly.type
_entity_poly.pdbx_seq_one_letter_code
_entity_poly.pdbx_strand_id
1 'polypeptide(L)'
;MKTGSVVIFNNYLSFGLANFQGEISALFAALLWAISSVLYGRLGQTMPPIQLNLTKGVIAIALLSLTIFISGDLFPVFSPVSLCLLLLSGVLGIGVGDTAFFVALNCLGARRALLMETLAPPMTAVTALIFLQERLNASAWCGILLTIIGVAWVVTERVPDTSIQTPTNISRGIAFGLLAAFALALAAVMARAAFAHTTISPLWAALLRLSAGVFSLLPWIRWRQPGGRRLPSKRVMATVFFAAFCGTYLGVWLQQTAIKLTAVGIASTLLQTSPLFILPIAFWMGEKISWRAIAGVIIAIAGVGVLFYLR
;
A
#
# COMPACT_ATOMS: atom_id res chain seq x y z
N MET A 1 -31.76 -16.37 17.63
CA MET A 1 -32.63 -16.63 16.46
C MET A 1 -33.20 -15.30 15.97
N LYS A 2 -32.47 -14.60 15.10
CA LYS A 2 -32.97 -13.51 14.25
C LYS A 2 -32.27 -13.69 12.90
N THR A 3 -33.09 -14.03 11.94
CA THR A 3 -32.83 -14.38 10.54
C THR A 3 -32.13 -13.22 9.84
N GLY A 4 -30.90 -13.44 9.39
CA GLY A 4 -30.26 -12.60 8.39
C GLY A 4 -30.99 -12.79 7.06
N SER A 5 -31.43 -11.70 6.46
CA SER A 5 -32.14 -11.68 5.18
C SER A 5 -31.21 -12.16 4.06
N VAL A 6 -31.30 -13.44 3.73
CA VAL A 6 -30.75 -13.99 2.48
C VAL A 6 -31.70 -13.55 1.37
N VAL A 7 -31.29 -12.57 0.57
CA VAL A 7 -31.95 -12.28 -0.70
C VAL A 7 -31.48 -13.34 -1.69
N ILE A 8 -32.29 -14.39 -1.85
CA ILE A 8 -32.07 -15.45 -2.85
C ILE A 8 -32.63 -14.94 -4.18
N PHE A 9 -31.76 -14.43 -5.05
CA PHE A 9 -32.04 -14.32 -6.48
C PHE A 9 -31.15 -15.32 -7.23
N ASN A 10 -31.78 -16.37 -7.75
CA ASN A 10 -31.31 -17.25 -8.82
C ASN A 10 -30.06 -18.14 -8.51
N ASN A 11 -30.29 -19.45 -8.39
CA ASN A 11 -29.33 -20.49 -7.98
C ASN A 11 -28.18 -20.82 -8.96
N TYR A 12 -27.83 -19.91 -9.88
CA TYR A 12 -26.68 -20.09 -10.78
C TYR A 12 -25.74 -18.88 -10.86
N LEU A 13 -26.00 -17.81 -10.10
CA LEU A 13 -25.21 -16.56 -10.12
C LEU A 13 -24.97 -15.95 -8.73
N SER A 14 -24.91 -16.78 -7.68
CA SER A 14 -24.37 -16.35 -6.38
C SER A 14 -22.83 -16.38 -6.42
N PHE A 15 -22.21 -15.58 -7.30
CA PHE A 15 -20.79 -15.24 -7.14
C PHE A 15 -20.66 -14.36 -5.88
N GLY A 16 -20.44 -15.03 -4.75
CA GLY A 16 -20.40 -14.38 -3.45
C GLY A 16 -19.27 -13.36 -3.38
N LEU A 17 -19.61 -12.08 -3.30
CA LEU A 17 -18.69 -11.00 -2.89
C LEU A 17 -17.96 -11.33 -1.58
N ALA A 18 -18.52 -12.23 -0.76
CA ALA A 18 -17.91 -12.78 0.45
C ALA A 18 -16.59 -13.54 0.19
N ASN A 19 -16.44 -14.23 -0.95
CA ASN A 19 -15.25 -15.03 -1.25
C ASN A 19 -14.07 -14.18 -1.77
N PHE A 20 -14.30 -12.91 -2.10
CA PHE A 20 -13.30 -12.02 -2.69
C PHE A 20 -13.04 -10.74 -1.88
N GLN A 21 -13.48 -10.70 -0.61
CA GLN A 21 -13.40 -9.49 0.20
C GLN A 21 -11.96 -8.97 0.35
N GLY A 22 -10.98 -9.87 0.47
CA GLY A 22 -9.56 -9.50 0.59
C GLY A 22 -9.02 -8.87 -0.69
N GLU A 23 -9.35 -9.44 -1.85
CA GLU A 23 -8.84 -9.00 -3.16
C GLU A 23 -9.49 -7.68 -3.56
N ILE A 24 -10.79 -7.57 -3.35
CA ILE A 24 -11.54 -6.34 -3.57
C ILE A 24 -10.98 -5.24 -2.68
N SER A 25 -10.72 -5.53 -1.39
CA SER A 25 -10.07 -4.58 -0.48
C SER A 25 -8.70 -4.13 -1.00
N ALA A 26 -7.89 -5.06 -1.52
CA ALA A 26 -6.60 -4.73 -2.11
C ALA A 26 -6.70 -3.82 -3.35
N LEU A 27 -7.64 -4.08 -4.25
CA LEU A 27 -7.88 -3.24 -5.44
C LEU A 27 -8.41 -1.85 -5.07
N PHE A 28 -9.32 -1.74 -4.10
CA PHE A 28 -9.78 -0.45 -3.61
C PHE A 28 -8.67 0.32 -2.89
N ALA A 29 -7.84 -0.37 -2.09
CA ALA A 29 -6.64 0.24 -1.51
C ALA A 29 -5.70 0.76 -2.61
N ALA A 30 -5.45 -0.03 -3.65
CA ALA A 30 -4.62 0.36 -4.78
C ALA A 30 -5.17 1.60 -5.52
N LEU A 31 -6.49 1.69 -5.71
CA LEU A 31 -7.16 2.87 -6.27
C LEU A 31 -6.99 4.12 -5.38
N LEU A 32 -7.24 3.99 -4.07
CA LEU A 32 -7.06 5.10 -3.13
C LEU A 32 -5.60 5.56 -3.05
N TRP A 33 -4.66 4.61 -3.14
CA TRP A 33 -3.23 4.91 -3.23
C TRP A 33 -2.86 5.62 -4.52
N ALA A 34 -3.42 5.22 -5.67
CA ALA A 34 -3.24 5.96 -6.92
C ALA A 34 -3.68 7.43 -6.77
N ILE A 35 -4.87 7.69 -6.23
CA ILE A 35 -5.37 9.06 -5.98
C ILE A 35 -4.44 9.81 -5.02
N SER A 36 -4.06 9.21 -3.90
CA SER A 36 -3.21 9.86 -2.89
C SER A 36 -1.77 10.10 -3.38
N SER A 37 -1.24 9.24 -4.24
CA SER A 37 0.14 9.32 -4.75
C SER A 37 0.37 10.58 -5.59
N VAL A 38 -0.61 10.98 -6.41
CA VAL A 38 -0.58 12.22 -7.19
C VAL A 38 -0.47 13.43 -6.25
N LEU A 39 -1.20 13.40 -5.13
CA LEU A 39 -1.17 14.47 -4.13
C LEU A 39 0.14 14.47 -3.34
N TYR A 40 0.62 13.30 -2.92
CA TYR A 40 1.90 13.18 -2.21
C TYR A 40 3.09 13.60 -3.08
N GLY A 41 3.07 13.31 -4.38
CA GLY A 41 4.09 13.77 -5.31
C GLY A 41 4.21 15.30 -5.34
N ARG A 42 3.07 16.01 -5.32
CA ARG A 42 3.04 17.48 -5.23
C ARG A 42 3.47 17.98 -3.85
N LEU A 43 3.01 17.33 -2.78
CA LEU A 43 3.35 17.70 -1.40
C LEU A 43 4.84 17.52 -1.09
N GLY A 44 5.48 16.47 -1.62
CA GLY A 44 6.90 16.16 -1.44
C GLY A 44 7.85 17.22 -2.00
N GLN A 45 7.39 18.09 -2.92
CA GLN A 45 8.16 19.24 -3.39
C GLN A 45 8.27 20.36 -2.34
N THR A 46 7.36 20.38 -1.36
CA THR A 46 7.26 21.44 -0.35
C THR A 46 7.52 20.94 1.07
N MET A 47 7.39 19.64 1.31
CA MET A 47 7.55 19.00 2.61
C MET A 47 8.64 17.93 2.58
N PRO A 48 9.62 17.97 3.50
CA PRO A 48 10.60 16.90 3.66
C PRO A 48 9.92 15.54 3.93
N PRO A 49 10.49 14.42 3.45
CA PRO A 49 9.89 13.08 3.59
C PRO A 49 9.47 12.69 5.00
N ILE A 50 10.34 12.91 6.00
CA ILE A 50 10.05 12.58 7.40
C ILE A 50 8.88 13.41 7.91
N GLN A 51 8.81 14.70 7.57
CA GLN A 51 7.72 15.59 7.99
C GLN A 51 6.39 15.20 7.34
N LEU A 52 6.40 14.83 6.05
CA LEU A 52 5.22 14.35 5.35
C LEU A 52 4.72 13.04 5.96
N ASN A 53 5.62 12.09 6.24
CA ASN A 53 5.26 10.79 6.81
C ASN A 53 4.68 10.93 8.23
N LEU A 54 5.27 11.79 9.06
CA LEU A 54 4.74 12.11 10.38
C LEU A 54 3.36 12.77 10.30
N THR A 55 3.20 13.80 9.45
CA THR A 55 1.92 14.53 9.35
C THR A 55 0.79 13.62 8.85
N LYS A 56 1.03 12.83 7.78
CA LYS A 56 0.02 11.88 7.27
C LYS A 56 -0.32 10.81 8.31
N GLY A 57 0.70 10.33 9.03
CA GLY A 57 0.57 9.30 10.06
C GLY A 57 -0.27 9.78 11.24
N VAL A 58 -0.01 10.98 11.78
CA VAL A 58 -0.80 11.54 12.89
C VAL A 58 -2.27 11.72 12.52
N ILE A 59 -2.55 12.23 11.31
CA ILE A 59 -3.93 12.40 10.81
C ILE A 59 -4.62 11.03 10.73
N ALA A 60 -3.97 10.04 10.14
CA ALA A 60 -4.56 8.71 9.99
C ALA A 60 -4.70 7.96 11.33
N ILE A 61 -3.78 8.13 12.29
CA ILE A 61 -3.95 7.60 13.66
C ILE A 61 -5.19 8.18 14.32
N ALA A 62 -5.40 9.50 14.22
CA ALA A 62 -6.59 10.15 14.78
C ALA A 62 -7.88 9.62 14.12
N LEU A 63 -7.89 9.47 12.79
CA LEU A 63 -9.04 8.95 12.05
C LEU A 63 -9.32 7.47 12.39
N LEU A 64 -8.30 6.61 12.43
CA LEU A 64 -8.44 5.20 12.83
C LEU A 64 -9.00 5.09 14.25
N SER A 65 -8.47 5.90 15.18
CA SER A 65 -8.92 5.89 16.58
C SER A 65 -10.37 6.35 16.71
N LEU A 66 -10.75 7.39 15.97
CA LEU A 66 -12.14 7.87 15.90
C LEU A 66 -13.06 6.79 15.33
N THR A 67 -12.65 6.09 14.27
CA THR A 67 -13.45 5.01 13.68
C THR A 67 -13.62 3.85 14.65
N ILE A 68 -12.58 3.43 15.37
CA ILE A 68 -12.68 2.40 16.41
C ILE A 68 -13.69 2.82 17.48
N PHE A 69 -13.60 4.07 17.94
CA PHE A 69 -14.51 4.62 18.94
C PHE A 69 -15.97 4.63 18.46
N ILE A 70 -16.23 5.10 17.24
CA ILE A 70 -17.59 5.16 16.66
C ILE A 70 -18.14 3.77 16.36
N SER A 71 -17.31 2.86 15.85
CA SER A 71 -17.71 1.49 15.55
C SER A 71 -17.97 0.64 16.79
N GLY A 72 -17.56 1.11 17.97
CA GLY A 72 -17.63 0.34 19.21
C GLY A 72 -16.77 -0.94 19.15
N ASP A 73 -15.72 -0.94 18.33
CA ASP A 73 -14.82 -2.09 18.20
C ASP A 73 -14.01 -2.21 19.50
N LEU A 74 -14.43 -3.15 20.35
CA LEU A 74 -13.88 -3.34 21.69
C LEU A 74 -12.37 -3.55 21.63
N PHE A 75 -11.66 -3.11 22.67
CA PHE A 75 -10.23 -3.34 22.79
C PHE A 75 -9.98 -4.86 22.78
N PRO A 76 -9.29 -5.39 21.75
CA PRO A 76 -9.14 -6.82 21.61
C PRO A 76 -8.10 -7.32 22.61
N VAL A 77 -8.25 -8.57 23.04
CA VAL A 77 -7.21 -9.23 23.82
C VAL A 77 -6.06 -9.56 22.89
N PHE A 78 -4.94 -8.85 23.05
CA PHE A 78 -3.76 -9.05 22.24
C PHE A 78 -2.89 -10.18 22.80
N SER A 79 -2.57 -11.17 21.97
CA SER A 79 -1.41 -12.03 22.23
C SER A 79 -0.15 -11.15 22.20
N PRO A 80 0.78 -11.25 23.17
CA PRO A 80 2.04 -10.51 23.16
C PRO A 80 2.83 -10.70 21.87
N VAL A 81 2.76 -11.90 21.28
CA VAL A 81 3.42 -12.22 20.01
C VAL A 81 2.79 -11.44 18.86
N SER A 82 1.45 -11.45 18.72
CA SER A 82 0.76 -10.71 17.66
C SER A 82 0.93 -9.20 17.79
N LEU A 83 0.91 -8.67 19.02
CA LEU A 83 1.21 -7.27 19.27
C LEU A 83 2.64 -6.93 18.82
N CYS A 84 3.64 -7.72 19.24
CA CYS A 84 5.03 -7.53 18.84
C CYS A 84 5.19 -7.58 17.30
N LEU A 85 4.57 -8.57 16.64
CA LEU A 85 4.59 -8.71 15.19
C LEU A 85 3.98 -7.48 14.48
N LEU A 86 2.84 -6.96 14.95
CA LEU A 86 2.23 -5.76 14.38
C LEU A 86 3.05 -4.50 14.61
N LEU A 87 3.64 -4.34 15.80
CA LEU A 87 4.49 -3.18 16.09
C LEU A 87 5.75 -3.20 15.22
N LEU A 88 6.47 -4.33 15.17
CA LEU A 88 7.65 -4.51 14.33
C LEU A 88 7.32 -4.36 12.84
N SER A 89 6.19 -4.91 12.41
CA SER A 89 5.65 -4.73 11.05
C SER A 89 5.42 -3.24 10.73
N GLY A 90 4.88 -2.47 11.67
CA GLY A 90 4.71 -1.02 11.56
C GLY A 90 6.04 -0.28 11.43
N VAL A 91 7.02 -0.60 12.27
CA VAL A 91 8.37 -0.01 12.22
C VAL A 91 9.04 -0.30 10.87
N LEU A 92 9.00 -1.55 10.40
CA LEU A 92 9.64 -1.94 9.14
C LEU A 92 8.91 -1.36 7.93
N GLY A 93 7.59 -1.51 7.84
CA GLY A 93 6.84 -1.06 6.66
C GLY A 93 6.72 0.47 6.58
N ILE A 94 6.25 1.11 7.66
CA ILE A 94 5.86 2.52 7.66
C ILE A 94 7.02 3.42 8.12
N GLY A 95 7.83 2.97 9.07
CA GLY A 95 9.01 3.69 9.52
C GLY A 95 10.14 3.61 8.49
N VAL A 96 10.68 2.41 8.30
CA VAL A 96 11.83 2.17 7.41
C VAL A 96 11.41 2.17 5.94
N GLY A 97 10.39 1.41 5.57
CA GLY A 97 9.92 1.21 4.20
C GLY A 97 9.50 2.51 3.52
N ASP A 98 8.48 3.21 4.03
CA ASP A 98 8.02 4.49 3.46
C ASP A 98 9.18 5.52 3.39
N THR A 99 10.04 5.59 4.40
CA THR A 99 11.17 6.52 4.41
C THR A 99 12.18 6.18 3.32
N ALA A 100 12.53 4.89 3.18
CA ALA A 100 13.40 4.40 2.12
C ALA A 100 12.79 4.64 0.73
N PHE A 101 11.48 4.41 0.58
CA PHE A 101 10.75 4.70 -0.64
C PHE A 101 10.82 6.19 -1.00
N PHE A 102 10.57 7.10 -0.06
CA PHE A 102 10.68 8.54 -0.33
C PHE A 102 12.11 8.98 -0.65
N VAL A 103 13.13 8.34 -0.07
CA VAL A 103 14.53 8.59 -0.47
C VAL A 103 14.78 8.10 -1.90
N ALA A 104 14.33 6.90 -2.25
CA ALA A 104 14.42 6.36 -3.61
C ALA A 104 13.65 7.23 -4.62
N LEU A 105 12.48 7.75 -4.22
CA LEU A 105 11.66 8.68 -4.99
C LEU A 105 12.44 9.95 -5.33
N ASN A 106 13.11 10.56 -4.35
CA ASN A 106 13.91 11.77 -4.54
C ASN A 106 15.18 11.54 -5.39
N CYS A 107 15.78 10.35 -5.30
CA CYS A 107 17.00 10.01 -6.05
C CYS A 107 16.73 9.56 -7.49
N LEU A 108 15.68 8.76 -7.70
CA LEU A 108 15.38 8.10 -8.98
C LEU A 108 14.22 8.74 -9.76
N GLY A 109 13.37 9.53 -9.09
CA GLY A 109 12.07 9.95 -9.60
C GLY A 109 10.97 8.90 -9.40
N ALA A 110 9.71 9.34 -9.47
CA ALA A 110 8.51 8.53 -9.22
C ALA A 110 8.48 7.23 -9.99
N ARG A 111 8.75 7.31 -11.29
CA ARG A 111 8.71 6.17 -12.19
C ARG A 111 9.64 5.04 -11.74
N ARG A 112 10.91 5.35 -11.55
CA ARG A 112 11.94 4.35 -11.20
C ARG A 112 11.76 3.83 -9.77
N ALA A 113 11.33 4.68 -8.84
CA ALA A 113 11.02 4.24 -7.47
C ALA A 113 9.85 3.24 -7.44
N LEU A 114 8.77 3.52 -8.17
CA LEU A 114 7.63 2.60 -8.29
C LEU A 114 8.02 1.26 -8.94
N LEU A 115 8.94 1.26 -9.91
CA LEU A 115 9.49 0.00 -10.47
C LEU A 115 10.26 -0.84 -9.44
N MET A 116 10.92 -0.21 -8.46
CA MET A 116 11.57 -0.98 -7.40
C MET A 116 10.54 -1.65 -6.50
N GLU A 117 9.40 -1.01 -6.24
CA GLU A 117 8.35 -1.59 -5.40
C GLU A 117 7.56 -2.73 -6.08
N THR A 118 7.59 -2.86 -7.40
CA THR A 118 6.99 -4.04 -8.07
C THR A 118 7.74 -5.35 -7.74
N LEU A 119 8.92 -5.26 -7.11
CA LEU A 119 9.63 -6.41 -6.54
C LEU A 119 9.08 -6.86 -5.18
N ALA A 120 8.25 -6.06 -4.51
CA ALA A 120 7.71 -6.40 -3.21
C ALA A 120 6.78 -7.64 -3.25
N PRO A 121 5.80 -7.78 -4.17
CA PRO A 121 4.91 -8.95 -4.20
C PRO A 121 5.60 -10.33 -4.33
N PRO A 122 6.57 -10.54 -5.23
CA PRO A 122 7.24 -11.84 -5.33
C PRO A 122 8.12 -12.08 -4.09
N MET A 123 8.77 -11.04 -3.54
CA MET A 123 9.48 -11.15 -2.26
C MET A 123 8.53 -11.53 -1.13
N THR A 124 7.35 -10.92 -1.05
CA THR A 124 6.32 -11.25 -0.07
C THR A 124 5.88 -12.70 -0.20
N ALA A 125 5.58 -13.18 -1.42
CA ALA A 125 5.15 -14.54 -1.66
C ALA A 125 6.21 -15.59 -1.23
N VAL A 126 7.49 -15.36 -1.59
CA VAL A 126 8.60 -16.23 -1.16
C VAL A 126 8.79 -16.19 0.35
N THR A 127 8.78 -14.99 0.95
CA THR A 127 8.96 -14.81 2.40
C THR A 127 7.81 -15.45 3.17
N ALA A 128 6.56 -15.33 2.68
CA ALA A 128 5.40 -15.98 3.27
C ALA A 128 5.47 -17.51 3.18
N LEU A 129 5.97 -18.05 2.06
CA LEU A 129 6.23 -19.49 1.94
C LEU A 129 7.24 -19.98 2.99
N ILE A 130 8.33 -19.24 3.20
CA ILE A 130 9.38 -19.63 4.15
C ILE A 130 8.89 -19.54 5.60
N PHE A 131 8.35 -18.38 6.00
CA PHE A 131 8.05 -18.09 7.41
C PHE A 131 6.65 -18.52 7.84
N LEU A 132 5.66 -18.52 6.94
CA LEU A 132 4.27 -18.84 7.25
C LEU A 132 3.82 -20.17 6.66
N GLN A 133 4.66 -20.83 5.85
CA GLN A 133 4.30 -22.02 5.09
C GLN A 133 3.08 -21.81 4.18
N GLU A 134 2.84 -20.56 3.76
CA GLU A 134 1.73 -20.20 2.88
C GLU A 134 2.07 -20.60 1.44
N ARG A 135 1.47 -21.70 0.97
CA ARG A 135 1.73 -22.26 -0.36
C ARG A 135 0.78 -21.68 -1.39
N LEU A 136 1.35 -21.07 -2.44
CA LEU A 136 0.63 -20.63 -3.63
C LEU A 136 0.71 -21.71 -4.72
N ASN A 137 -0.39 -21.96 -5.42
CA ASN A 137 -0.39 -22.84 -6.59
C ASN A 137 0.23 -22.16 -7.82
N ALA A 138 0.45 -22.94 -8.88
CA ALA A 138 1.11 -22.47 -10.09
C ALA A 138 0.35 -21.32 -10.80
N SER A 139 -0.98 -21.36 -10.75
CA SER A 139 -1.85 -20.30 -11.28
C SER A 139 -1.71 -19.01 -10.49
N ALA A 140 -1.67 -19.05 -9.16
CA ALA A 140 -1.40 -17.86 -8.36
C ALA A 140 -0.03 -17.25 -8.70
N TRP A 141 1.03 -18.06 -8.84
CA TRP A 141 2.34 -17.57 -9.30
C TRP A 141 2.29 -16.95 -10.70
N CYS A 142 1.57 -17.56 -11.63
CA CYS A 142 1.36 -17.02 -12.97
C CYS A 142 0.65 -15.66 -12.91
N GLY A 143 -0.42 -15.55 -12.13
CA GLY A 143 -1.15 -14.30 -11.91
C GLY A 143 -0.26 -13.21 -11.32
N ILE A 144 0.55 -13.54 -10.30
CA ILE A 144 1.52 -12.63 -9.70
C ILE A 144 2.50 -12.10 -10.75
N LEU A 145 3.13 -12.99 -11.52
CA LEU A 145 4.12 -12.61 -12.53
C LEU A 145 3.51 -11.78 -13.65
N LEU A 146 2.33 -12.16 -14.16
CA LEU A 146 1.62 -11.40 -15.19
C LEU A 146 1.26 -9.99 -14.70
N THR A 147 0.71 -9.86 -13.49
CA THR A 147 0.39 -8.56 -12.91
C THR A 147 1.63 -7.69 -12.75
N ILE A 148 2.74 -8.24 -12.21
CA ILE A 148 3.98 -7.49 -12.03
C ILE A 148 4.56 -7.06 -13.38
N ILE A 149 4.61 -7.96 -14.38
CA ILE A 149 5.13 -7.65 -15.71
C ILE A 149 4.29 -6.54 -16.36
N GLY A 150 2.97 -6.64 -16.30
CA GLY A 150 2.07 -5.62 -16.86
C GLY A 150 2.21 -4.28 -16.16
N VAL A 151 2.24 -4.25 -14.82
CA VAL A 151 2.46 -3.03 -14.04
C VAL A 151 3.85 -2.44 -14.32
N ALA A 152 4.90 -3.27 -14.33
CA ALA A 152 6.25 -2.82 -14.65
C ALA A 152 6.31 -2.23 -16.05
N TRP A 153 5.65 -2.84 -17.04
CA TRP A 153 5.52 -2.30 -18.39
C TRP A 153 4.88 -0.92 -18.38
N VAL A 154 3.72 -0.78 -17.74
CA VAL A 154 2.99 0.51 -17.62
C VAL A 154 3.88 1.58 -17.01
N VAL A 155 4.54 1.27 -15.89
CA VAL A 155 5.45 2.20 -15.23
C VAL A 155 6.68 2.48 -16.08
N THR A 156 7.14 1.56 -16.94
CA THR A 156 8.24 1.83 -17.88
C THR A 156 7.85 2.67 -19.10
N GLU A 157 6.57 2.92 -19.34
CA GLU A 157 6.18 3.71 -20.50
C GLU A 157 6.40 5.22 -20.23
N ARG A 158 6.78 5.96 -21.28
CA ARG A 158 6.99 7.41 -21.18
C ARG A 158 5.64 8.11 -21.11
N VAL A 159 5.26 8.60 -19.93
CA VAL A 159 4.46 9.82 -19.82
C VAL A 159 5.43 11.00 -20.01
N PRO A 160 5.11 12.04 -20.80
CA PRO A 160 5.93 13.24 -20.89
C PRO A 160 6.15 13.82 -19.48
N ASP A 161 7.40 13.79 -19.01
CA ASP A 161 7.77 14.24 -17.68
C ASP A 161 7.33 15.70 -17.45
N THR A 162 6.40 15.94 -16.52
CA THR A 162 6.14 17.28 -15.97
C THR A 162 7.11 17.64 -14.84
N SER A 163 7.97 16.71 -14.39
CA SER A 163 8.98 16.94 -13.37
C SER A 163 10.39 16.81 -13.94
N ILE A 164 11.03 17.96 -14.18
CA ILE A 164 12.47 18.09 -14.44
C ILE A 164 13.22 17.81 -13.13
N GLN A 165 13.24 16.56 -12.67
CA GLN A 165 14.18 16.13 -11.64
C GLN A 165 15.17 15.16 -12.28
N THR A 166 16.35 15.68 -12.59
CA THR A 166 17.49 14.85 -12.96
C THR A 166 17.78 13.91 -11.80
N PRO A 167 17.90 12.59 -12.05
CA PRO A 167 18.14 11.63 -10.98
C PRO A 167 19.43 11.98 -10.25
N THR A 168 19.32 12.24 -8.95
CA THR A 168 20.47 12.54 -8.10
C THR A 168 20.93 11.25 -7.42
N ASN A 169 22.13 10.79 -7.79
CA ASN A 169 22.75 9.58 -7.25
C ASN A 169 21.92 8.28 -7.40
N ILE A 170 21.94 7.72 -8.62
CA ILE A 170 21.19 6.51 -9.01
C ILE A 170 21.50 5.31 -8.10
N SER A 171 22.77 5.10 -7.74
CA SER A 171 23.18 3.95 -6.90
C SER A 171 22.49 3.95 -5.54
N ARG A 172 22.44 5.12 -4.90
CA ARG A 172 21.73 5.34 -3.63
C ARG A 172 20.25 5.09 -3.81
N GLY A 173 19.66 5.61 -4.88
CA GLY A 173 18.24 5.41 -5.17
C GLY A 173 17.86 3.94 -5.32
N ILE A 174 18.67 3.14 -6.04
CA ILE A 174 18.45 1.69 -6.19
C ILE A 174 18.55 0.98 -4.84
N ALA A 175 19.60 1.27 -4.06
CA ALA A 175 19.79 0.65 -2.74
C ALA A 175 18.60 0.91 -1.80
N PHE A 176 18.11 2.15 -1.73
CA PHE A 176 16.95 2.49 -0.93
C PHE A 176 15.63 1.93 -1.51
N GLY A 177 15.50 1.82 -2.83
CA GLY A 177 14.34 1.19 -3.46
C GLY A 177 14.23 -0.29 -3.14
N LEU A 178 15.35 -1.02 -3.18
CA LEU A 178 15.42 -2.44 -2.79
C LEU A 178 15.14 -2.62 -1.29
N LEU A 179 15.71 -1.75 -0.45
CA LEU A 179 15.43 -1.73 0.99
C LEU A 179 13.93 -1.53 1.27
N ALA A 180 13.28 -0.59 0.56
CA ALA A 180 11.86 -0.33 0.69
C ALA A 180 11.03 -1.57 0.32
N ALA A 181 11.28 -2.16 -0.85
CA ALA A 181 10.56 -3.35 -1.32
C ALA A 181 10.70 -4.52 -0.33
N PHE A 182 11.91 -4.77 0.17
CA PHE A 182 12.15 -5.84 1.14
C PHE A 182 11.49 -5.56 2.51
N ALA A 183 11.59 -4.32 3.01
CA ALA A 183 10.95 -3.92 4.27
C ALA A 183 9.43 -4.04 4.20
N LEU A 184 8.81 -3.66 3.09
CA LEU A 184 7.38 -3.83 2.84
C LEU A 184 6.99 -5.32 2.81
N ALA A 185 7.78 -6.16 2.15
CA ALA A 185 7.52 -7.60 2.08
C ALA A 185 7.56 -8.25 3.47
N LEU A 186 8.62 -8.00 4.24
CA LEU A 186 8.76 -8.54 5.59
C LEU A 186 7.65 -8.02 6.51
N ALA A 187 7.34 -6.72 6.44
CA ALA A 187 6.26 -6.13 7.22
C ALA A 187 4.88 -6.73 6.88
N ALA A 188 4.60 -7.01 5.60
CA ALA A 188 3.36 -7.66 5.19
C ALA A 188 3.25 -9.07 5.79
N VAL A 189 4.32 -9.86 5.71
CA VAL A 189 4.40 -11.22 6.28
C VAL A 189 4.23 -11.21 7.80
N MET A 190 4.85 -10.27 8.51
CA MET A 190 4.69 -10.15 9.97
C MET A 190 3.25 -9.81 10.38
N ALA A 191 2.57 -8.94 9.63
CA ALA A 191 1.16 -8.67 9.90
C ALA A 191 0.25 -9.85 9.56
N ARG A 192 0.55 -10.58 8.48
CA ARG A 192 -0.14 -11.83 8.16
C ARG A 192 -0.01 -12.85 9.30
N ALA A 193 1.20 -13.01 9.85
CA ALA A 193 1.46 -13.87 11.00
C ALA A 193 0.66 -13.45 12.24
N ALA A 194 0.53 -12.14 12.50
CA ALA A 194 -0.22 -11.64 13.64
C ALA A 194 -1.71 -12.00 13.59
N PHE A 195 -2.29 -12.12 12.37
CA PHE A 195 -3.68 -12.52 12.16
C PHE A 195 -3.93 -14.03 12.28
N ALA A 196 -2.90 -14.88 12.16
CA ALA A 196 -3.08 -16.34 12.07
C ALA A 196 -3.78 -16.98 13.29
N HIS A 197 -3.64 -16.38 14.48
CA HIS A 197 -4.16 -16.92 15.74
C HIS A 197 -4.88 -15.89 16.61
N THR A 198 -5.41 -14.81 16.01
CA THR A 198 -6.07 -13.75 16.78
C THR A 198 -7.33 -13.23 16.14
N THR A 199 -8.22 -12.67 16.96
CA THR A 199 -9.43 -11.98 16.52
C THR A 199 -9.19 -10.50 16.21
N ILE A 200 -7.93 -10.04 16.18
CA ILE A 200 -7.56 -8.64 15.94
C ILE A 200 -8.21 -8.15 14.64
N SER A 201 -9.00 -7.08 14.73
CA SER A 201 -9.62 -6.48 13.55
C SER A 201 -8.55 -5.84 12.65
N PRO A 202 -8.75 -5.78 11.32
CA PRO A 202 -7.86 -5.03 10.42
C PRO A 202 -7.68 -3.56 10.82
N LEU A 203 -8.70 -2.97 11.44
CA LEU A 203 -8.70 -1.59 11.91
C LEU A 203 -7.70 -1.41 13.07
N TRP A 204 -7.74 -2.30 14.08
CA TRP A 204 -6.76 -2.32 15.17
C TRP A 204 -5.33 -2.60 14.67
N ALA A 205 -5.18 -3.54 13.73
CA ALA A 205 -3.88 -3.82 13.12
C ALA A 205 -3.30 -2.60 12.39
N ALA A 206 -4.13 -1.88 11.63
CA ALA A 206 -3.73 -0.65 10.95
C ALA A 206 -3.29 0.42 11.97
N LEU A 207 -4.06 0.62 13.05
CA LEU A 207 -3.73 1.59 14.10
C LEU A 207 -2.41 1.27 14.78
N LEU A 208 -2.20 0.02 15.19
CA LEU A 208 -0.97 -0.41 15.89
C LEU A 208 0.26 -0.26 14.99
N ARG A 209 0.17 -0.72 13.73
CA ARG A 209 1.25 -0.58 12.75
C ARG A 209 1.59 0.89 12.50
N LEU A 210 0.57 1.71 12.25
CA LEU A 210 0.77 3.12 11.95
C LEU A 210 1.35 3.88 13.15
N SER A 211 0.86 3.59 14.35
CA SER A 211 1.41 4.14 15.60
C SER A 211 2.89 3.78 15.74
N ALA A 212 3.25 2.50 15.64
CA ALA A 212 4.63 2.06 15.77
C ALA A 212 5.55 2.69 14.71
N GLY A 213 5.10 2.76 13.46
CA GLY A 213 5.81 3.43 12.37
C GLY A 213 6.05 4.90 12.68
N VAL A 214 5.02 5.66 13.06
CA VAL A 214 5.14 7.08 13.40
C VAL A 214 6.05 7.31 14.61
N PHE A 215 5.90 6.52 15.67
CA PHE A 215 6.75 6.61 16.87
C PHE A 215 8.23 6.36 16.54
N SER A 216 8.53 5.41 15.64
CA SER A 216 9.91 5.11 15.22
C SER A 216 10.59 6.29 14.50
N LEU A 217 9.82 7.23 13.95
CA LEU A 217 10.33 8.39 13.22
C LEU A 217 10.62 9.60 14.14
N LEU A 218 10.09 9.63 15.37
CA LEU A 218 10.25 10.76 16.28
C LEU A 218 11.72 11.13 16.61
N PRO A 219 12.64 10.16 16.83
CA PRO A 219 14.05 10.47 17.09
C PRO A 219 14.72 11.23 15.93
N TRP A 220 14.29 10.95 14.70
CA TRP A 220 14.88 11.51 13.47
C TRP A 220 14.49 12.98 13.23
N ILE A 221 13.45 13.48 13.90
CA ILE A 221 13.03 14.89 13.82
C ILE A 221 14.14 15.82 14.33
N ARG A 222 14.89 15.39 15.36
CA ARG A 222 15.93 16.20 15.99
C ARG A 222 17.19 16.33 15.13
N TRP A 223 17.43 15.42 14.19
CA TRP A 223 18.71 15.32 13.49
C TRP A 223 18.81 16.06 12.15
N ARG A 224 17.69 16.57 11.60
CA ARG A 224 17.64 17.04 10.21
C ARG A 224 16.96 18.39 9.96
N GLN A 225 16.92 19.30 10.93
CA GLN A 225 16.33 20.63 10.72
C GLN A 225 17.35 21.78 10.79
N PRO A 226 18.30 21.93 9.83
CA PRO A 226 18.90 23.23 9.56
C PRO A 226 17.97 24.00 8.60
N GLY A 227 16.95 24.65 9.13
CA GLY A 227 16.02 25.47 8.35
C GLY A 227 14.71 25.67 9.10
N GLY A 228 14.40 26.92 9.46
CA GLY A 228 13.28 27.26 10.34
C GLY A 228 11.94 26.61 9.96
N ARG A 229 11.20 26.16 10.98
CA ARG A 229 9.86 25.59 10.85
C ARG A 229 8.87 26.62 10.29
N ARG A 230 8.74 26.71 8.97
CA ARG A 230 7.58 27.36 8.36
C ARG A 230 6.39 26.41 8.45
N LEU A 231 5.34 26.82 9.14
CA LEU A 231 4.09 26.07 9.19
C LEU A 231 3.50 25.96 7.77
N PRO A 232 3.06 24.78 7.34
CA PRO A 232 2.40 24.64 6.03
C PRO A 232 1.16 25.52 5.95
N SER A 233 0.86 26.06 4.77
CA SER A 233 -0.36 26.86 4.58
C SER A 233 -1.62 26.00 4.76
N LYS A 234 -2.77 26.65 5.04
CA LYS A 234 -4.07 25.95 5.19
C LYS A 234 -4.40 25.07 3.98
N ARG A 235 -4.07 25.54 2.77
CA ARG A 235 -4.28 24.78 1.52
C ARG A 235 -3.40 23.53 1.45
N VAL A 236 -2.15 23.63 1.87
CA VAL A 236 -1.23 22.48 1.95
C VAL A 236 -1.76 21.49 2.98
N MET A 237 -2.14 21.95 4.17
CA MET A 237 -2.70 21.08 5.21
C MET A 237 -4.00 20.38 4.77
N ALA A 238 -4.90 21.06 4.07
CA ALA A 238 -6.10 20.44 3.51
C ALA A 238 -5.76 19.34 2.49
N THR A 239 -4.74 19.57 1.66
CA THR A 239 -4.25 18.59 0.68
C THR A 239 -3.62 17.39 1.39
N VAL A 240 -2.82 17.61 2.43
CA VAL A 240 -2.23 16.55 3.27
C VAL A 240 -3.34 15.74 3.94
N PHE A 241 -4.37 16.40 4.48
CA PHE A 241 -5.50 15.73 5.12
C PHE A 241 -6.23 14.82 4.13
N PHE A 242 -6.60 15.32 2.95
CA PHE A 242 -7.31 14.52 1.95
C PHE A 242 -6.44 13.35 1.44
N ALA A 243 -5.15 13.58 1.19
CA ALA A 243 -4.22 12.52 0.81
C ALA A 243 -4.06 11.46 1.92
N ALA A 244 -3.96 11.89 3.18
CA ALA A 244 -3.90 11.00 4.34
C ALA A 244 -5.20 10.22 4.55
N PHE A 245 -6.36 10.85 4.35
CA PHE A 245 -7.66 10.21 4.44
C PHE A 245 -7.80 9.07 3.43
N CYS A 246 -7.51 9.33 2.15
CA CYS A 246 -7.57 8.30 1.11
C CYS A 246 -6.48 7.24 1.29
N GLY A 247 -5.22 7.67 1.40
CA GLY A 247 -4.08 6.75 1.31
C GLY A 247 -3.68 6.11 2.63
N THR A 248 -3.46 6.92 3.68
CA THR A 248 -2.88 6.43 4.94
C THR A 248 -3.94 5.90 5.91
N TYR A 249 -5.16 6.42 5.86
CA TYR A 249 -6.28 5.94 6.66
C TYR A 249 -7.01 4.80 5.95
N LEU A 250 -7.81 5.10 4.93
CA LEU A 250 -8.61 4.09 4.24
C LEU A 250 -7.74 3.06 3.51
N GLY A 251 -6.71 3.50 2.80
CA GLY A 251 -5.81 2.60 2.07
C GLY A 251 -5.08 1.60 2.97
N VAL A 252 -4.52 2.05 4.10
CA VAL A 252 -3.83 1.13 5.05
C VAL A 252 -4.83 0.22 5.75
N TRP A 253 -6.02 0.71 6.11
CA TRP A 253 -7.07 -0.15 6.68
C TRP A 253 -7.48 -1.26 5.69
N LEU A 254 -7.78 -0.90 4.44
CA LEU A 254 -8.12 -1.86 3.39
C LEU A 254 -6.96 -2.81 3.05
N GLN A 255 -5.71 -2.33 3.10
CA GLN A 255 -4.52 -3.19 3.01
C GLN A 255 -4.53 -4.24 4.12
N GLN A 256 -4.76 -3.86 5.37
CA GLN A 256 -4.79 -4.85 6.46
C GLN A 256 -5.97 -5.82 6.31
N THR A 257 -7.11 -5.36 5.78
CA THR A 257 -8.24 -6.22 5.44
C THR A 257 -7.86 -7.24 4.38
N ALA A 258 -7.16 -6.82 3.32
CA ALA A 258 -6.63 -7.72 2.30
C ALA A 258 -5.66 -8.75 2.91
N ILE A 259 -4.67 -8.30 3.66
CA ILE A 259 -3.67 -9.19 4.29
C ILE A 259 -4.34 -10.19 5.24
N LYS A 260 -5.40 -9.80 5.95
CA LYS A 260 -6.14 -10.71 6.83
C LYS A 260 -6.95 -11.74 6.04
N LEU A 261 -7.63 -11.33 4.98
CA LEU A 261 -8.62 -12.14 4.29
C LEU A 261 -8.08 -12.92 3.09
N THR A 262 -6.85 -12.66 2.64
CA THR A 262 -6.25 -13.39 1.52
C THR A 262 -4.78 -13.67 1.71
N ALA A 263 -4.25 -14.59 0.91
CA ALA A 263 -2.84 -14.90 0.87
C ALA A 263 -2.02 -13.62 0.68
N VAL A 264 -1.01 -13.41 1.51
CA VAL A 264 -0.29 -12.14 1.60
C VAL A 264 0.46 -11.81 0.30
N GLY A 265 0.92 -12.83 -0.44
CA GLY A 265 1.48 -12.66 -1.78
C GLY A 265 0.46 -12.16 -2.81
N ILE A 266 -0.79 -12.65 -2.75
CA ILE A 266 -1.89 -12.18 -3.61
C ILE A 266 -2.29 -10.75 -3.21
N ALA A 267 -2.51 -10.50 -1.92
CA ALA A 267 -2.81 -9.15 -1.41
C ALA A 267 -1.75 -8.14 -1.87
N SER A 268 -0.46 -8.43 -1.64
CA SER A 268 0.62 -7.54 -2.06
C SER A 268 0.63 -7.30 -3.56
N THR A 269 0.36 -8.32 -4.37
CA THR A 269 0.31 -8.15 -5.83
C THR A 269 -0.80 -7.19 -6.25
N LEU A 270 -2.01 -7.40 -5.72
CA LEU A 270 -3.16 -6.56 -6.04
C LEU A 270 -2.98 -5.12 -5.53
N LEU A 271 -2.34 -4.93 -4.38
CA LEU A 271 -1.99 -3.61 -3.85
C LEU A 271 -1.05 -2.83 -4.78
N GLN A 272 -0.14 -3.53 -5.48
CA GLN A 272 0.78 -2.90 -6.44
C GLN A 272 0.15 -2.55 -7.79
N THR A 273 -1.17 -2.70 -7.95
CA THR A 273 -1.87 -2.32 -9.18
C THR A 273 -2.22 -0.82 -9.26
N SER A 274 -1.81 0.00 -8.28
CA SER A 274 -2.02 1.47 -8.30
C SER A 274 -1.67 2.13 -9.64
N PRO A 275 -0.57 1.80 -10.34
CA PRO A 275 -0.26 2.39 -11.63
C PRO A 275 -1.33 2.18 -12.72
N LEU A 276 -2.11 1.09 -12.63
CA LEU A 276 -3.21 0.84 -13.57
C LEU A 276 -4.33 1.88 -13.41
N PHE A 277 -4.60 2.33 -12.19
CA PHE A 277 -5.61 3.33 -11.88
C PHE A 277 -5.16 4.76 -12.18
N ILE A 278 -3.85 5.01 -12.31
CA ILE A 278 -3.32 6.32 -12.66
C ILE A 278 -3.62 6.66 -14.13
N LEU A 279 -3.64 5.68 -15.04
CA LEU A 279 -3.84 5.93 -16.47
C LEU A 279 -5.20 6.58 -16.80
N PRO A 280 -6.36 6.09 -16.32
CA PRO A 280 -7.63 6.77 -16.52
C PRO A 280 -7.64 8.21 -15.97
N ILE A 281 -6.97 8.44 -14.84
CA ILE A 281 -6.84 9.77 -14.23
C ILE A 281 -6.03 10.69 -15.15
N ALA A 282 -4.90 10.20 -15.67
CA ALA A 282 -4.05 10.92 -16.63
C ALA A 282 -4.79 11.25 -17.93
N PHE A 283 -5.57 10.31 -18.46
CA PHE A 283 -6.42 10.54 -19.64
C PHE A 283 -7.42 11.68 -19.40
N TRP A 284 -8.11 11.68 -18.26
CA TRP A 284 -9.05 12.74 -17.92
C TRP A 284 -8.35 14.09 -17.71
N MET A 285 -7.09 14.08 -17.28
CA MET A 285 -6.24 15.27 -17.22
C MET A 285 -5.74 15.76 -18.60
N GLY A 286 -6.10 15.07 -19.69
CA GLY A 286 -5.73 15.43 -21.05
C GLY A 286 -4.39 14.87 -21.51
N GLU A 287 -3.79 13.96 -20.76
CA GLU A 287 -2.52 13.32 -21.14
C GLU A 287 -2.74 12.25 -22.22
N LYS A 288 -1.82 12.18 -23.19
CA LYS A 288 -1.87 11.16 -24.25
C LYS A 288 -1.37 9.82 -23.72
N ILE A 289 -2.25 8.82 -23.69
CA ILE A 289 -1.88 7.44 -23.35
C ILE A 289 -1.30 6.75 -24.58
N SER A 290 -0.13 6.11 -24.43
CA SER A 290 0.45 5.32 -25.51
C SER A 290 -0.19 3.93 -25.62
N TRP A 291 -0.24 3.37 -26.82
CA TRP A 291 -0.74 2.01 -27.04
C TRP A 291 0.05 0.95 -26.24
N ARG A 292 1.32 1.22 -25.96
CA ARG A 292 2.19 0.34 -25.16
C ARG A 292 1.76 0.34 -23.68
N ALA A 293 1.34 1.48 -23.14
CA ALA A 293 0.75 1.54 -21.80
C ALA A 293 -0.54 0.70 -21.73
N ILE A 294 -1.40 0.80 -22.76
CA ILE A 294 -2.64 0.01 -22.84
C ILE A 294 -2.34 -1.50 -22.86
N ALA A 295 -1.35 -1.93 -23.65
CA ALA A 295 -0.93 -3.33 -23.67
C ALA A 295 -0.45 -3.82 -22.30
N GLY A 296 0.35 -3.02 -21.59
CA GLY A 296 0.77 -3.32 -20.22
C GLY A 296 -0.41 -3.45 -19.24
N VAL A 297 -1.42 -2.59 -19.36
CA VAL A 297 -2.66 -2.67 -18.56
C VAL A 297 -3.40 -3.97 -18.84
N ILE A 298 -3.56 -4.36 -20.11
CA ILE A 298 -4.25 -5.60 -20.48
C ILE A 298 -3.54 -6.81 -19.87
N ILE A 299 -2.21 -6.87 -19.95
CA ILE A 299 -1.41 -7.94 -19.33
C ILE A 299 -1.62 -7.96 -17.81
N ALA A 300 -1.61 -6.79 -17.17
CA ALA A 300 -1.79 -6.70 -15.73
C ALA A 300 -3.19 -7.15 -15.28
N ILE A 301 -4.24 -6.72 -15.99
CA ILE A 301 -5.63 -7.12 -15.75
C ILE A 301 -5.82 -8.61 -15.98
N ALA A 302 -5.20 -9.20 -17.00
CA ALA A 302 -5.21 -10.64 -17.20
C ALA A 302 -4.61 -11.39 -16.00
N GLY A 303 -3.47 -10.91 -15.47
CA GLY A 303 -2.87 -11.44 -14.25
C GLY A 303 -3.80 -11.32 -13.03
N VAL A 304 -4.46 -10.17 -12.86
CA VAL A 304 -5.47 -9.97 -11.80
C VAL A 304 -6.62 -10.96 -11.97
N GLY A 305 -7.11 -11.17 -13.20
CA GLY A 305 -8.11 -12.18 -13.50
C GLY A 305 -7.69 -13.59 -13.06
N VAL A 306 -6.46 -14.00 -13.39
CA VAL A 306 -5.92 -15.29 -12.94
C VAL A 306 -5.92 -15.41 -11.41
N LEU A 307 -5.57 -14.33 -10.68
CA LEU A 307 -5.59 -14.29 -9.22
C LEU A 307 -6.99 -14.38 -8.61
N PHE A 308 -8.04 -13.98 -9.33
CA PHE A 308 -9.42 -14.12 -8.87
C PHE A 308 -10.01 -15.49 -9.22
N TYR A 309 -9.73 -16.03 -10.41
CA TYR A 309 -10.45 -17.20 -10.93
C TYR A 309 -9.74 -18.53 -10.78
N LEU A 310 -8.40 -18.55 -10.72
CA LEU A 310 -7.61 -19.79 -10.81
C LEU A 310 -6.73 -20.05 -9.59
N ARG A 311 -6.84 -19.23 -8.56
CA ARG A 311 -5.99 -19.26 -7.36
C ARG A 311 -6.29 -20.40 -6.38
#